data_AF-A0A7W9SZ48-F1
#
_entry.id   AF-A0A7W9SZ48-F1
#
_cell.length_a   1.000
_cell.length_b   1.000
_cell.length_c   1.000
_cell.angle_alpha   90.00
_cell.angle_beta   90.00
_cell.angle_gamma   90.00
#
_symmetry.space_group_name_H-M   'P 1'
#
loop_
_entity.id
_entity.type
_entity.pdbx_description
1 polymer ?
#
loop_
_entity_poly.entity_id
_entity_poly.type
_entity_poly.pdbx_seq_one_letter_code
_entity_poly.pdbx_strand_id
1 'polypeptide(L)'
;MRKLLYIVGCLLLLSSSPVLAQGEPEMAVVRIDLPARRIVITRGERKSEVTEFSLRMGAEKSAIDVNELYYTTLKKLQQEGYVLKERLDANPGINTYLFVKAPKP
;
A
#
# COMPACT_ATOMS: atom_id res chain seq x y z
N MET A 1 -26.89 -29.03 -36.46
CA MET A 1 -26.43 -28.51 -35.15
C MET A 1 -25.09 -27.76 -35.23
N ARG A 2 -24.79 -27.00 -36.30
CA ARG A 2 -23.51 -26.26 -36.42
C ARG A 2 -23.50 -24.89 -35.73
N LYS A 3 -24.68 -24.29 -35.49
CA LYS A 3 -24.81 -22.94 -34.90
C LYS A 3 -24.43 -22.89 -33.41
N LEU A 4 -24.56 -23.99 -32.68
CA LEU A 4 -24.18 -24.11 -31.27
C LEU A 4 -22.66 -24.03 -31.06
N LEU A 5 -21.87 -24.56 -32.01
CA LEU A 5 -20.41 -24.57 -31.92
C LEU A 5 -19.83 -23.14 -31.96
N TYR A 6 -20.45 -22.24 -32.72
CA TYR A 6 -20.03 -20.83 -32.78
C TYR A 6 -20.29 -20.09 -31.48
N ILE A 7 -21.38 -20.39 -30.77
CA ILE A 7 -21.74 -19.74 -29.50
C ILE A 7 -20.78 -20.19 -28.39
N VAL A 8 -20.43 -21.47 -28.34
CA VAL A 8 -19.47 -22.02 -27.36
C VAL A 8 -18.06 -21.46 -27.61
N GLY A 9 -17.65 -21.28 -28.86
CA GLY A 9 -16.37 -20.64 -29.21
C GLY A 9 -16.28 -19.19 -28.73
N CYS A 10 -17.34 -18.40 -28.90
CA CYS A 10 -17.38 -17.01 -28.41
C CYS A 10 -17.37 -16.94 -26.87
N LEU A 11 -18.06 -17.85 -26.18
CA LEU A 11 -18.04 -17.94 -24.72
C LEU A 11 -16.65 -18.29 -24.15
N LEU A 12 -15.89 -19.14 -24.85
CA LEU A 12 -14.52 -19.46 -24.47
C LEU A 12 -13.56 -18.28 -24.67
N LEU A 13 -13.71 -17.50 -25.74
CA LEU A 13 -12.97 -16.25 -25.97
C LEU A 13 -13.32 -15.13 -24.97
N LEU A 14 -14.52 -15.11 -24.39
CA LEU A 14 -14.89 -14.21 -23.29
C LEU A 14 -14.39 -14.69 -21.92
N SER A 15 -14.11 -16.00 -21.79
CA SER A 15 -13.54 -16.59 -20.57
C SER A 15 -12.02 -16.44 -20.46
N SER A 16 -11.33 -16.08 -21.56
CA SER A 16 -9.94 -15.62 -21.49
C SER A 16 -9.89 -14.20 -20.94
N SER A 17 -10.09 -14.15 -19.63
CA SER A 17 -9.79 -13.11 -18.65
C SER A 17 -9.30 -11.76 -19.21
N PRO A 18 -9.95 -10.63 -18.86
CA PRO A 18 -9.49 -9.28 -19.20
C PRO A 18 -8.30 -8.90 -18.32
N VAL A 19 -7.21 -9.67 -18.36
CA VAL A 19 -5.98 -9.38 -17.59
C VAL A 19 -5.31 -8.11 -18.11
N LEU A 20 -5.56 -7.75 -19.37
CA LEU A 20 -4.97 -6.57 -20.03
C LEU A 20 -5.71 -5.25 -19.74
N ALA A 21 -6.85 -5.28 -19.05
CA ALA A 21 -7.62 -4.07 -18.68
C ALA A 21 -7.51 -3.71 -17.19
N GLN A 22 -6.69 -4.43 -16.42
CA GLN A 22 -6.35 -4.02 -15.06
C GLN A 22 -5.42 -2.81 -15.15
N GLY A 23 -5.93 -1.63 -14.77
CA GLY A 23 -5.14 -0.39 -14.72
C GLY A 23 -3.89 -0.53 -13.85
N GLU A 24 -2.98 0.45 -13.91
CA GLU A 24 -1.78 0.41 -13.08
C GLU A 24 -2.14 0.28 -11.59
N PRO A 25 -1.48 -0.61 -10.83
CA PRO A 25 -1.75 -0.77 -9.41
C PRO A 25 -1.42 0.53 -8.68
N GLU A 26 -2.34 1.00 -7.84
CA GLU A 26 -2.08 2.16 -6.99
C GLU A 26 -0.99 1.81 -5.97
N MET A 27 0.03 2.67 -5.86
CA MET A 27 1.14 2.49 -4.91
C MET A 27 1.13 3.58 -3.85
N ALA A 28 1.43 3.17 -2.62
CA ALA A 28 1.72 4.08 -1.52
C ALA A 28 3.09 3.75 -0.91
N VAL A 29 3.95 4.75 -0.77
CA VAL A 29 5.24 4.62 -0.09
C VAL A 29 5.14 5.32 1.26
N VAL A 30 5.36 4.57 2.33
CA VAL A 30 5.38 5.09 3.70
C VAL A 30 6.81 5.14 4.18
N ARG A 31 7.27 6.30 4.61
CA ARG A 31 8.56 6.48 5.27
C ARG A 31 8.34 6.95 6.70
N ILE A 32 8.80 6.17 7.66
CA ILE A 32 8.79 6.52 9.08
C ILE A 32 10.22 6.90 9.47
N ASP A 33 10.40 8.17 9.79
CA ASP A 33 11.69 8.78 10.12
C ASP A 33 11.68 9.16 11.61
N LEU A 34 12.20 8.27 12.46
CA LEU A 34 12.22 8.46 13.91
C LEU A 34 13.13 9.63 14.33
N PRO A 35 14.35 9.79 13.76
CA PRO A 35 15.19 10.96 14.05
C PRO A 35 14.51 12.30 13.73
N ALA A 36 13.86 12.39 12.57
CA ALA A 36 13.14 13.60 12.16
C ALA A 36 11.70 13.67 12.71
N ARG A 37 11.27 12.68 13.50
CA ARG A 37 9.94 12.57 14.12
C ARG A 37 8.78 12.82 13.16
N ARG A 38 8.84 12.21 11.99
CA ARG A 38 7.80 12.38 10.96
C ARG A 38 7.51 11.09 10.20
N ILE A 39 6.30 11.02 9.68
CA ILE A 39 5.85 10.01 8.72
C ILE A 39 5.56 10.72 7.42
N VAL A 40 6.01 10.16 6.30
CA VAL A 40 5.68 10.63 4.97
C VAL A 40 4.94 9.51 4.24
N ILE A 41 3.75 9.78 3.74
CA ILE A 41 2.96 8.87 2.92
C ILE A 41 2.84 9.49 1.52
N THR A 42 3.42 8.86 0.51
CA THR A 42 3.33 9.32 -0.88
C THR A 42 2.44 8.40 -1.69
N ARG A 43 1.37 8.94 -2.29
CA ARG A 43 0.39 8.19 -3.11
C ARG A 43 0.38 8.73 -4.55
N GLY A 44 1.27 8.20 -5.39
CA GLY A 44 1.49 8.72 -6.75
C GLY A 44 2.36 9.99 -6.80
N GLU A 45 2.56 10.52 -8.00
CA GLU A 45 3.50 11.62 -8.21
C GLU A 45 3.10 12.89 -7.45
N ARG A 46 4.04 13.41 -6.63
CA ARG A 46 3.94 14.68 -5.89
C ARG A 46 2.77 14.79 -4.89
N LYS A 47 2.15 13.66 -4.53
CA LYS A 47 1.05 13.60 -3.55
C LYS A 47 1.54 13.00 -2.23
N SER A 48 2.35 13.79 -1.51
CA SER A 48 2.92 13.38 -0.22
C SER A 48 2.17 14.05 0.94
N GLU A 49 1.73 13.25 1.89
CA GLU A 49 1.22 13.66 3.20
C GLU A 49 2.34 13.53 4.23
N VAL A 50 2.55 14.57 5.03
CA VAL A 50 3.54 14.56 6.12
C VAL A 50 2.81 14.68 7.44
N THR A 51 3.09 13.75 8.36
CA THR A 51 2.57 13.77 9.72
C THR A 51 3.74 13.82 10.68
N GLU A 52 3.85 14.91 11.43
CA GLU A 52 4.82 15.03 12.52
C GLU A 52 4.28 14.39 13.80
N PHE A 53 5.17 13.83 14.61
CA PHE A 53 4.81 13.24 15.90
C PHE A 53 5.82 13.64 16.98
N SER A 54 5.42 13.45 18.23
CA SER A 54 6.28 13.71 19.39
C SER A 54 6.34 12.45 20.24
N LEU A 55 7.56 12.02 20.57
CA LEU A 55 7.78 10.91 21.50
C LEU A 55 7.87 11.46 22.92
N ARG A 56 7.10 10.89 23.84
CA ARG A 56 7.12 11.29 25.26
C ARG A 56 8.41 10.81 25.93
N MET A 57 8.84 11.53 26.97
CA MET A 57 10.10 11.28 27.69
C MET A 57 10.15 9.86 28.29
N GLY A 58 11.23 9.12 27.98
CA GLY A 58 11.54 7.79 28.51
C GLY A 58 11.58 6.70 27.42
N ALA A 59 12.60 5.84 27.43
CA ALA A 59 12.80 4.83 26.39
C ALA A 59 11.60 3.89 26.22
N GLU A 60 11.00 3.43 27.32
CA GLU A 60 9.85 2.53 27.30
C GLU A 60 8.59 3.21 26.75
N LYS A 61 8.28 4.43 27.22
CA LYS A 61 7.15 5.23 26.72
C LYS A 61 7.32 5.57 25.24
N SER A 62 8.55 5.85 24.79
CA SER A 62 8.85 6.08 23.39
C SER A 62 8.63 4.84 22.52
N ALA A 63 8.87 3.63 23.03
CA ALA A 63 8.63 2.40 22.28
C ALA A 63 7.14 2.14 22.07
N ILE A 64 6.32 2.40 23.09
CA ILE A 64 4.85 2.31 23.00
C ILE A 64 4.32 3.34 21.99
N ASP A 65 4.72 4.61 22.13
CA ASP A 65 4.30 5.69 21.23
C ASP A 65 4.66 5.36 19.76
N VAL A 66 5.87 4.86 19.52
CA VAL A 66 6.29 4.41 18.18
C VAL A 66 5.42 3.25 17.71
N ASN A 67 5.20 2.22 18.53
CA ASN A 67 4.40 1.08 18.11
C ASN A 67 2.95 1.47 17.76
N GLU A 68 2.33 2.37 18.53
CA GLU A 68 1.00 2.91 18.22
C GLU A 68 0.99 3.71 16.92
N LEU A 69 2.05 4.50 16.68
CA LEU A 69 2.23 5.25 15.44
C LEU A 69 2.32 4.31 14.22
N TYR A 70 3.08 3.23 14.35
CA TYR A 70 3.14 2.17 13.35
C TYR A 70 1.76 1.56 13.11
N TYR A 71 1.11 1.08 14.17
CA TYR A 71 -0.19 0.44 14.09
C TYR A 71 -1.22 1.32 13.39
N THR A 72 -1.35 2.58 13.80
CA THR A 72 -2.33 3.52 13.24
C THR A 72 -2.05 3.83 11.76
N THR A 73 -0.78 4.05 11.39
CA THR A 73 -0.37 4.32 10.01
C THR A 73 -0.64 3.12 9.09
N LEU A 74 -0.22 1.93 9.50
CA LEU A 74 -0.40 0.72 8.69
C LEU A 74 -1.87 0.31 8.59
N LYS A 75 -2.62 0.44 9.69
CA LYS A 75 -4.07 0.18 9.72
C LYS A 75 -4.84 1.10 8.78
N LYS A 76 -4.50 2.40 8.73
CA LYS A 76 -5.11 3.36 7.81
C LYS A 76 -4.98 2.87 6.36
N LEU A 77 -3.77 2.46 5.95
CA LEU A 77 -3.54 1.95 4.60
C LEU A 77 -4.28 0.65 4.32
N GLN A 78 -4.32 -0.28 5.28
CA GLN A 78 -5.12 -1.50 5.15
C GLN A 78 -6.61 -1.20 4.95
N GLN A 79 -7.17 -0.24 5.70
CA GLN A 79 -8.56 0.19 5.54
C GLN A 79 -8.82 0.85 4.18
N GLU A 80 -7.82 1.52 3.62
CA GLU A 80 -7.85 2.08 2.25
C GLU A 80 -7.73 0.99 1.15
N GLY A 81 -7.50 -0.27 1.52
CA GLY A 81 -7.36 -1.42 0.62
C GLY A 81 -5.93 -1.66 0.13
N TYR A 82 -4.94 -0.98 0.72
CA TYR A 82 -3.54 -1.21 0.43
C TYR A 82 -3.00 -2.41 1.21
N VAL A 83 -2.16 -3.20 0.55
CA VAL A 83 -1.49 -4.37 1.13
C VAL A 83 0.01 -4.11 1.16
N LEU A 84 0.65 -4.46 2.28
CA LEU A 84 2.10 -4.36 2.41
C LEU A 84 2.76 -5.29 1.39
N LYS A 85 3.59 -4.73 0.51
CA LYS A 85 4.34 -5.47 -0.49
C LYS A 85 5.76 -5.75 -0.03
N GLU A 86 6.43 -4.72 0.48
CA GLU A 86 7.85 -4.80 0.82
C GLU A 86 8.22 -3.80 1.92
N ARG A 87 9.23 -4.15 2.71
CA ARG A 87 9.91 -3.26 3.63
C ARG A 87 11.30 -2.96 3.05
N LEU A 88 11.59 -1.69 2.85
CA LEU A 88 12.85 -1.18 2.36
C LEU A 88 13.62 -0.59 3.55
N ASP A 89 14.60 -1.34 4.03
CA ASP A 89 15.49 -0.91 5.10
C ASP A 89 16.69 -0.15 4.50
N ALA A 90 16.85 1.12 4.84
CA ALA A 90 17.91 1.96 4.29
C ALA A 90 18.82 2.58 5.36
N ASN A 91 18.30 2.84 6.57
CA ASN A 91 19.10 3.41 7.66
C ASN A 91 18.51 3.06 9.04
N PRO A 92 19.35 2.93 10.08
CA PRO A 92 18.87 2.80 11.45
C PRO A 92 17.92 3.95 11.82
N GLY A 93 16.73 3.61 12.33
CA GLY A 93 15.71 4.60 12.71
C GLY A 93 14.89 5.17 11.54
N ILE A 94 15.16 4.76 10.30
CA ILE A 94 14.36 5.12 9.12
C ILE A 94 13.85 3.84 8.46
N ASN A 95 12.55 3.63 8.51
CA ASN A 95 11.92 2.47 7.89
C ASN A 95 11.04 2.93 6.73
N THR A 96 11.19 2.30 5.57
CA THR A 96 10.37 2.57 4.40
C THR A 96 9.54 1.32 4.07
N TYR A 97 8.27 1.52 3.73
CA TYR A 97 7.33 0.45 3.41
C TYR A 97 6.65 0.76 2.09
N LEU A 98 6.62 -0.22 1.20
CA LEU A 98 5.89 -0.17 -0.05
C LEU A 98 4.56 -0.90 0.11
N PHE A 99 3.49 -0.20 -0.23
CA PHE A 99 2.13 -0.69 -0.23
C PHE A 99 1.55 -0.64 -1.63
N VAL A 100 0.77 -1.67 -1.99
CA VAL A 100 0.10 -1.78 -3.29
C VAL A 100 -1.38 -2.05 -3.09
N LYS A 101 -2.21 -1.46 -3.95
CA LYS A 101 -3.64 -1.70 -4.00
C LYS A 101 -4.00 -2.17 -5.40
N ALA A 102 -4.74 -3.27 -5.47
CA ALA A 102 -5.19 -3.80 -6.75
C ALA A 102 -6.05 -2.76 -7.48
N PRO A 103 -5.88 -2.61 -8.80
CA PRO A 103 -6.73 -1.73 -9.60
C PRO A 103 -8.19 -2.17 -9.48
N LYS A 104 -9.10 -1.20 -9.41
CA LYS A 104 -10.54 -1.49 -9.43
C LYS A 104 -10.90 -2.11 -10.79
N PRO A 105 -11.77 -3.13 -10.82
CA PRO A 105 -12.25 -3.73 -12.06
C PRO A 105 -13.06 -2.76 -12.91
#